data_AF-A0A355WPF8-F1
#
_entry.id   AF-A0A355WPF8-F1
#
_cell.length_a   1.000
_cell.length_b   1.000
_cell.length_c   1.000
_cell.angle_alpha   90.00
_cell.angle_beta   90.00
_cell.angle_gamma   90.00
#
_symmetry.space_group_name_H-M   'P 1'
#
loop_
_entity.id
_entity.type
_entity.pdbx_description
1 polymer ?
#
loop_
_entity_poly.entity_id
_entity_poly.type
_entity_poly.pdbx_seq_one_letter_code
_entity_poly.pdbx_strand_id
1 'polypeptide(L)'
;MGLSELLKSAAIPKGSFYYCFTSKEDFGGKLLGQYRSQYTERLDEIQSDGTPDARARLMDCWFAGDARKPQARYGLLRKESQGGSWA
;
A
#
# COMPACT_ATOMS: atom_id res chain seq x y z
N MET A 1 23.54 1.56 -1.53
CA MET A 1 22.95 2.49 -0.55
C MET A 1 23.50 2.17 0.83
N GLY A 2 24.22 3.10 1.47
CA GLY A 2 24.82 2.87 2.79
C GLY A 2 24.00 3.49 3.93
N LEU A 3 24.11 2.96 5.16
CA LEU A 3 23.41 3.52 6.34
C LEU A 3 23.64 5.04 6.50
N SER A 4 24.85 5.52 6.24
CA SER A 4 25.19 6.95 6.33
C SER A 4 24.36 7.82 5.39
N GLU A 5 23.95 7.29 4.24
CA GLU A 5 23.18 7.97 3.21
C GLU A 5 21.70 8.00 3.56
N LEU A 6 21.18 6.88 4.09
CA LEU A 6 19.84 6.77 4.67
C LEU A 6 19.64 7.73 5.86
N LEU A 7 20.65 7.83 6.74
CA LEU A 7 20.58 8.73 7.89
C LEU A 7 20.63 10.20 7.46
N LYS A 8 21.40 10.52 6.42
CA LYS A 8 21.41 11.87 5.83
C LYS A 8 20.05 12.22 5.23
N SER A 9 19.40 11.31 4.49
CA SER A 9 18.08 11.59 3.91
C SER A 9 16.99 11.73 4.97
N ALA A 10 17.10 11.00 6.08
CA ALA A 10 16.19 11.11 7.23
C ALA A 10 16.54 12.26 8.20
N ALA A 11 17.58 13.05 7.92
CA ALA A 11 18.11 14.11 8.79
C ALA A 11 18.46 13.63 10.22
N ILE A 12 18.89 12.37 10.37
CA ILE A 12 19.25 11.78 11.67
C ILE A 12 20.77 11.87 11.89
N PRO A 13 21.24 12.47 13.00
CA PRO A 13 22.66 12.47 13.34
C PRO A 13 23.18 11.05 13.58
N LYS A 14 24.39 10.77 13.10
CA LYS A 14 25.01 9.43 13.17
C LYS A 14 25.14 8.90 14.61
N GLY A 15 25.30 9.79 15.61
CA GLY A 15 25.33 9.43 17.03
C GLY A 15 23.97 9.04 17.59
N SER A 16 22.87 9.67 17.14
CA SER A 16 21.51 9.36 17.59
C SER A 16 21.01 8.02 17.05
N PHE A 17 21.57 7.53 15.94
CA PHE A 17 21.23 6.21 15.42
C PHE A 17 21.49 5.09 16.43
N TYR A 18 22.65 5.12 17.08
CA TYR A 18 23.05 4.10 18.07
C TYR A 18 22.31 4.22 19.41
N TYR A 19 21.60 5.32 19.64
CA TYR A 19 20.67 5.45 20.75
C TYR A 19 19.38 4.67 20.49
N CYS A 20 18.89 4.69 19.26
CA CYS A 20 17.65 4.02 18.86
C CYS A 20 17.85 2.53 18.53
N PHE A 21 19.03 2.16 18.02
CA PHE A 21 19.32 0.81 17.55
C PHE A 21 20.71 0.35 17.98
N THR A 22 20.81 -0.85 18.52
CA THR A 22 22.08 -1.41 19.02
C THR A 22 23.02 -1.79 17.87
N SER A 23 22.48 -2.12 16.69
CA SER A 23 23.28 -2.43 15.50
C SER A 23 22.51 -2.14 14.20
N LYS A 24 23.22 -2.17 13.07
CA LYS A 24 22.60 -2.11 11.73
C LYS A 24 21.65 -3.28 11.48
N GLU A 25 21.95 -4.42 12.06
CA GLU A 25 21.18 -5.65 11.89
C GLU A 25 19.89 -5.59 12.70
N ASP A 26 19.93 -5.05 13.93
CA ASP A 26 18.75 -4.74 14.74
C ASP A 26 17.83 -3.73 14.03
N PHE A 27 18.42 -2.66 13.47
CA PHE A 27 17.68 -1.71 12.65
C PHE A 27 17.02 -2.38 11.44
N GLY A 28 17.77 -3.19 10.69
CA GLY A 28 17.25 -3.92 9.54
C GLY A 28 16.11 -4.87 9.90
N GLY A 29 16.25 -5.61 11.01
CA GLY A 29 15.21 -6.50 11.53
C GLY A 29 13.93 -5.76 11.90
N LYS A 30 14.04 -4.64 12.63
CA LYS A 30 12.87 -3.82 13.01
C LYS A 30 12.21 -3.17 11.78
N LEU A 31 13.01 -2.64 10.85
CA LEU A 31 12.51 -2.05 9.61
C LEU A 31 11.73 -3.08 8.79
N LEU A 32 12.29 -4.26 8.59
CA LEU A 32 11.65 -5.33 7.82
C LEU A 32 10.41 -5.88 8.54
N GLY A 33 10.46 -6.00 9.87
CA GLY A 33 9.31 -6.41 10.68
C GLY A 33 8.14 -5.42 10.56
N GLN A 34 8.42 -4.13 10.66
CA GLN A 34 7.40 -3.09 10.48
C GLN A 34 6.84 -3.08 9.06
N TYR A 35 7.70 -3.19 8.04
CA TYR A 35 7.27 -3.31 6.65
C TYR A 35 6.34 -4.52 6.45
N ARG A 36 6.71 -5.68 7.02
CA ARG A 36 5.89 -6.89 6.97
C ARG A 36 4.53 -6.68 7.63
N SER A 37 4.48 -6.10 8.83
CA SER A 37 3.21 -5.86 9.54
C SER A 37 2.27 -4.99 8.71
N GLN A 38 2.77 -3.86 8.23
CA GLN A 38 1.98 -2.94 7.39
C GLN A 38 1.51 -3.59 6.09
N TYR A 39 2.37 -4.43 5.49
CA TYR A 39 2.02 -5.14 4.28
C TYR A 39 0.92 -6.18 4.53
N THR A 40 1.02 -6.94 5.61
CA THR A 40 0.01 -7.93 5.99
C THR A 40 -1.31 -7.26 6.34
N GLU A 41 -1.30 -6.18 7.13
CA GLU A 41 -2.50 -5.39 7.44
C GLU A 41 -3.21 -4.90 6.18
N ARG A 42 -2.45 -4.37 5.20
CA ARG A 42 -3.01 -3.96 3.91
C ARG A 42 -3.62 -5.12 3.12
N LEU A 43 -3.01 -6.30 3.16
CA LEU A 43 -3.57 -7.49 2.51
C LEU A 43 -4.87 -7.94 3.18
N ASP A 44 -4.92 -7.91 4.51
CA ASP A 44 -6.12 -8.26 5.28
C ASP A 44 -7.27 -7.29 4.98
N GLU A 45 -6.97 -5.99 4.82
CA GLU A 45 -7.95 -4.98 4.39
C GLU A 45 -8.54 -5.29 3.00
N ILE A 46 -7.70 -5.66 2.02
CA ILE A 46 -8.16 -6.06 0.67
C ILE A 46 -9.07 -7.28 0.75
N GLN A 47 -8.69 -8.28 1.55
CA GLN A 47 -9.39 -9.54 1.62
C GLN A 47 -10.70 -9.43 2.41
N SER A 48 -10.74 -8.53 3.39
CA SER A 48 -11.93 -8.22 4.18
C SER A 48 -12.90 -7.29 3.47
N ASP A 49 -12.51 -6.66 2.36
CA ASP A 49 -13.40 -5.85 1.56
C ASP A 49 -14.50 -6.71 0.91
N GLY A 50 -15.76 -6.38 1.24
CA GLY A 50 -16.97 -7.06 0.80
C GLY A 50 -17.30 -6.84 -0.68
N THR A 51 -16.46 -6.09 -1.41
CA THR A 51 -16.58 -5.93 -2.86
C THR A 51 -16.50 -7.30 -3.55
N PRO A 52 -17.51 -7.69 -4.36
CA PRO A 52 -17.54 -9.02 -4.99
C PRO A 52 -16.48 -9.21 -6.08
N ASP A 53 -15.94 -8.14 -6.64
CA ASP A 53 -14.88 -8.19 -7.66
C ASP A 53 -13.49 -8.13 -7.02
N ALA A 54 -12.73 -9.23 -7.14
CA ALA A 54 -11.35 -9.32 -6.69
C ALA A 54 -10.42 -8.33 -7.41
N ARG A 55 -10.70 -8.00 -8.68
CA ARG A 55 -9.90 -7.05 -9.44
C ARG A 55 -10.07 -5.64 -8.91
N ALA A 56 -11.30 -5.21 -8.64
CA ALA A 56 -11.59 -3.91 -8.06
C ALA A 56 -10.87 -3.72 -6.70
N ARG A 57 -10.95 -4.71 -5.81
CA ARG A 57 -10.27 -4.68 -4.49
C ARG A 57 -8.76 -4.50 -4.59
N LEU A 58 -8.13 -5.24 -5.51
CA LEU A 58 -6.69 -5.18 -5.71
C LEU A 58 -6.25 -3.84 -6.32
N MET A 59 -7.05 -3.29 -7.23
CA MET A 59 -6.81 -1.97 -7.82
C MET A 59 -6.99 -0.87 -6.77
N ASP A 60 -8.04 -0.90 -5.96
CA ASP A 60 -8.30 0.10 -4.94
C ASP A 60 -7.18 0.15 -3.88
N CYS A 61 -6.67 -1.00 -3.44
CA CYS A 61 -5.50 -1.03 -2.57
C CYS A 61 -4.24 -0.47 -3.24
N TRP A 62 -3.99 -0.82 -4.50
CA TRP A 62 -2.81 -0.34 -5.22
C TRP A 62 -2.84 1.19 -5.39
N PHE A 63 -4.01 1.77 -5.66
CA PHE A 63 -4.19 3.21 -5.81
C PHE A 63 -4.35 3.96 -4.48
N ALA A 64 -4.70 3.29 -3.38
CA ALA A 64 -4.78 3.92 -2.06
C ALA A 64 -3.43 4.47 -1.57
N GLY A 65 -2.32 3.88 -2.02
CA GLY A 65 -0.96 4.36 -1.72
C GLY A 65 -0.41 5.43 -2.67
N ASP A 66 -1.07 5.69 -3.81
CA ASP A 66 -0.69 6.74 -4.74
C ASP A 66 -1.54 7.99 -4.43
N ALA A 67 -0.91 9.06 -3.91
CA ALA A 67 -1.59 10.33 -3.60
C ALA A 67 -2.23 11.00 -4.84
N ARG A 68 -2.02 10.46 -6.04
CA ARG A 68 -2.72 10.82 -7.26
C ARG A 68 -3.94 9.93 -7.42
N LYS A 69 -5.08 10.38 -6.89
CA LYS A 69 -6.38 9.77 -7.22
C LYS A 69 -6.89 10.31 -8.56
N PRO A 70 -6.91 9.54 -9.66
CA PRO A 70 -7.95 9.73 -10.65
C PRO A 70 -9.23 9.08 -10.11
N GLN A 71 -10.03 9.88 -9.41
CA GLN A 71 -11.40 9.54 -9.05
C GLN A 71 -12.24 9.45 -10.33
N ALA A 72 -12.24 8.30 -11.02
CA ALA A 72 -13.11 8.09 -12.17
C ALA A 72 -13.46 6.61 -12.40
N ARG A 73 -14.67 6.27 -11.94
CA ARG A 73 -15.68 5.45 -12.67
C ARG A 73 -15.31 3.99 -13.01
N TYR A 74 -15.41 3.11 -12.01
CA TYR A 74 -15.71 1.67 -12.25
C TYR A 74 -17.17 1.30 -11.92
N GLY A 75 -18.10 2.25 -12.02
CA GLY A 75 -19.52 2.05 -11.74
C GLY A 75 -20.45 1.97 -12.95
N LEU A 76 -19.92 1.89 -14.20
CA LEU A 76 -20.73 2.16 -15.40
C LEU A 76 -20.70 1.11 -16.51
N LEU A 77 -20.35 -0.14 -16.21
CA LEU A 77 -20.48 -1.24 -17.18
C LEU A 77 -21.44 -2.34 -16.70
N ARG A 78 -22.59 -1.94 -16.12
CA ARG A 78 -23.75 -2.84 -16.03
C ARG A 78 -25.08 -2.09 -16.00
N LYS A 79 -25.50 -1.61 -17.18
CA LYS A 79 -26.91 -1.61 -17.58
C LYS A 79 -26.98 -1.52 -19.09
N GLU A 80 -27.14 -2.66 -19.74
CA GLU A 80 -27.94 -2.78 -20.97
C GLU A 80 -28.20 -4.25 -21.24
N SER A 81 -29.17 -4.78 -20.49
CA SER A 81 -29.96 -5.92 -20.93
C SER A 81 -31.36 -5.69 -20.37
N GLN A 82 -32.20 -5.04 -21.18
CA GLN A 82 -33.63 -5.28 -21.27
C GLN A 82 -34.26 -4.42 -22.38
N GLY A 83 -34.79 -5.11 -23.39
CA GLY A 83 -36.01 -4.69 -24.10
C GLY A 83 -35.88 -3.74 -25.28
N GLY A 84 -35.48 -4.25 -26.44
CA GLY A 84 -35.60 -3.56 -27.73
C GLY A 84 -36.14 -4.52 -28.79
N SER A 85 -37.47 -4.59 -28.87
CA SER A 85 -38.25 -5.31 -29.87
C SER A 85 -37.91 -4.83 -31.28
N TRP A 86 -37.48 -5.74 -32.16
CA TRP A 86 -37.50 -5.50 -33.61
C TRP A 86 -38.77 -6.15 -34.16
N ALA A 87 -39.78 -5.32 -34.38
CA ALA A 87 -40.91 -5.58 -35.28
C ALA A 87 -40.82 -4.56 -36.41
#